data_AF-A0A329LSR5-F1
#
_entry.id   AF-A0A329LSR5-F1
#
_cell.length_a   1.000
_cell.length_b   1.000
_cell.length_c   1.000
_cell.angle_alpha   90.00
_cell.angle_beta   90.00
_cell.angle_gamma   90.00
#
_symmetry.space_group_name_H-M   'P 1'
#
loop_
_entity.id
_entity.type
_entity.pdbx_description
1 polymer ?
#
loop_
_entity_poly.entity_id
_entity_poly.type
_entity_poly.pdbx_seq_one_letter_code
_entity_poly.pdbx_strand_id
1 'polypeptide(L)'
;MDQRSEIKLRPSWVLLGPAFVAAIAYVDPGNVAANVSAGAQFGFLLVWVIVAANAMACIVQYLSAKLGLVTGMSLPEAVGDRMRRRTRLTYWVQAELVAMATDLAEVVGGAIALYLLFDLPLLTGGIITGVVSLLLLLVKDRHGQNSFERVITGLLSIIAIGFLASLFVAPPPLGEAAAGLIPGFAGVESVLIAAAMLGATVMPHAVYLHSGLARDRHGHPGPGPMRRMLLRVTRWDVGIAMVIAGAVNLSMVLVAATNLQGLENTDSIEGAHAAVAATLGPTTALLFAIGLLASGLASSSVGAYAGAMIMQGLLRRSIPLVARRLITLLPALVILAVGVDPSRALVLSQVVLSFGIPFALIPLVRLTSDRTLMGDDTNHRVTTALGWGIAGVISLLNVVLIYLTLTG
;
A
#
# COMPACT_ATOMS: atom_id res chain seq x y z
N MET A 1 -30.52 39.26 -7.21
CA MET A 1 -30.42 37.99 -7.97
C MET A 1 -29.03 37.42 -7.73
N ASP A 2 -28.79 37.01 -6.49
CA ASP A 2 -27.50 36.61 -5.95
C ASP A 2 -27.68 35.17 -5.43
N GLN A 3 -27.22 34.19 -6.21
CA GLN A 3 -27.16 32.79 -5.80
C GLN A 3 -25.68 32.40 -5.69
N ARG A 4 -25.02 32.92 -4.64
CA ARG A 4 -23.85 32.26 -4.08
C ARG A 4 -24.34 30.96 -3.43
N SER A 5 -24.20 29.86 -4.15
CA SER A 5 -24.35 28.52 -3.57
C SER A 5 -23.27 28.33 -2.51
N GLU A 6 -23.61 28.59 -1.26
CA GLU A 6 -22.81 28.23 -0.10
C GLU A 6 -22.57 26.72 -0.10
N ILE A 7 -21.38 26.32 -0.55
CA ILE A 7 -20.86 24.98 -0.32
C ILE A 7 -20.65 24.88 1.19
N LYS A 8 -21.62 24.31 1.90
CA LYS A 8 -21.52 23.97 3.33
C LYS A 8 -20.22 23.19 3.56
N LEU A 9 -19.22 23.85 4.14
CA LEU A 9 -18.00 23.25 4.66
C LEU A 9 -18.40 22.19 5.69
N ARG A 10 -18.41 20.92 5.28
CA ARG A 10 -18.57 19.80 6.20
C ARG A 10 -17.29 19.63 7.02
N PRO A 11 -17.37 19.13 8.27
CA PRO A 11 -16.26 19.14 9.21
C PRO A 11 -15.03 18.42 8.66
N SER A 12 -13.84 18.90 9.01
CA SER A 12 -12.51 18.40 8.63
C SER A 12 -12.32 16.87 8.74
N TRP A 13 -13.10 16.20 9.58
CA TRP A 13 -13.11 14.74 9.76
C TRP A 13 -13.75 13.98 8.58
N VAL A 14 -14.63 14.64 7.82
CA VAL A 14 -15.28 14.09 6.61
C VAL A 14 -14.36 14.20 5.39
N LEU A 15 -13.25 14.93 5.49
CA LEU A 15 -12.25 15.13 4.43
C LEU A 15 -11.16 14.03 4.42
N LEU A 16 -11.09 13.17 5.44
CA LEU A 16 -10.03 12.17 5.64
C LEU A 16 -10.17 10.86 4.81
N GLY A 17 -11.32 10.63 4.17
CA GLY A 17 -11.64 9.31 3.58
C GLY A 17 -10.62 8.79 2.55
N PRO A 18 -10.33 9.54 1.47
CA PRO A 18 -9.44 9.06 0.40
C PRO A 18 -8.01 8.74 0.86
N ALA A 19 -7.42 9.58 1.73
CA ALA A 19 -6.06 9.35 2.19
C ALA A 19 -5.97 8.20 3.19
N PHE A 20 -6.98 8.00 4.05
CA PHE A 20 -7.05 6.83 4.92
C PHE A 20 -7.22 5.53 4.13
N VAL A 21 -8.03 5.53 3.06
CA VAL A 21 -8.14 4.38 2.15
C VAL A 21 -6.81 4.07 1.49
N ALA A 22 -6.10 5.09 1.03
CA ALA A 22 -4.77 4.88 0.48
C ALA A 22 -3.78 4.39 1.54
N ALA A 23 -3.85 4.89 2.78
CA ALA A 23 -2.98 4.48 3.89
C ALA A 23 -3.22 3.03 4.32
N ILE A 24 -4.44 2.49 4.18
CA ILE A 24 -4.72 1.08 4.45
C ILE A 24 -3.86 0.16 3.58
N ALA A 25 -3.59 0.54 2.33
CA ALA A 25 -2.73 -0.24 1.45
C ALA A 25 -1.30 -0.38 2.02
N TYR A 26 -0.84 0.58 2.82
CA TYR A 26 0.50 0.58 3.44
C TYR A 26 0.62 -0.29 4.68
N VAL A 27 -0.46 -0.93 5.12
CA VAL A 27 -0.50 -1.82 6.30
C VAL A 27 -1.05 -3.20 5.90
N ASP A 28 -0.92 -3.56 4.62
CA ASP A 28 -1.36 -4.84 4.07
C ASP A 28 -0.50 -6.02 4.57
N PRO A 29 -0.94 -7.27 4.36
CA PRO A 29 -0.16 -8.45 4.73
C PRO A 29 1.25 -8.48 4.11
N GLY A 30 1.44 -7.90 2.92
CA GLY A 30 2.75 -7.78 2.28
C GLY A 30 3.70 -6.91 3.10
N ASN A 31 3.24 -5.73 3.55
CA ASN A 31 4.00 -4.87 4.44
C ASN A 31 4.27 -5.53 5.79
N VAL A 32 3.29 -6.23 6.36
CA VAL A 32 3.49 -6.97 7.62
C VAL A 32 4.60 -8.01 7.49
N ALA A 33 4.58 -8.82 6.42
CA ALA A 33 5.62 -9.82 6.18
C ALA A 33 7.01 -9.19 6.00
N ALA A 34 7.12 -8.16 5.17
CA ALA A 34 8.40 -7.48 4.91
C ALA A 34 8.96 -6.81 6.17
N ASN A 35 8.12 -6.13 6.95
CA ASN A 35 8.53 -5.45 8.17
C ASN A 35 8.93 -6.45 9.26
N VAL A 36 8.14 -7.51 9.47
CA VAL A 36 8.50 -8.50 10.50
C VAL A 36 9.78 -9.24 10.13
N SER A 37 9.94 -9.67 8.86
CA SER A 37 11.17 -10.33 8.40
C SER A 37 12.39 -9.41 8.58
N ALA A 38 12.25 -8.11 8.27
CA ALA A 38 13.31 -7.13 8.45
C ALA A 38 13.74 -6.99 9.91
N GLY A 39 12.79 -6.92 10.84
CA GLY A 39 13.08 -6.84 12.27
C GLY A 39 13.68 -8.14 12.80
N ALA A 40 13.16 -9.30 12.39
CA ALA A 40 13.65 -10.60 12.85
C ALA A 40 15.11 -10.87 12.43
N GLN A 41 15.46 -10.58 11.17
CA GLN A 41 16.79 -10.88 10.63
C GLN A 41 17.83 -9.80 10.95
N PHE A 42 17.45 -8.52 10.80
CA PHE A 42 18.39 -7.39 10.85
C PHE A 42 18.19 -6.47 12.06
N GLY A 43 17.26 -6.80 12.95
CA GLY A 43 16.98 -6.01 14.15
C GLY A 43 16.61 -4.57 13.80
N PHE A 44 17.32 -3.62 14.40
CA PHE A 44 17.08 -2.18 14.21
C PHE A 44 17.74 -1.61 12.94
N LEU A 45 18.56 -2.37 12.22
CA LEU A 45 19.41 -1.85 11.14
C LEU A 45 18.62 -1.24 9.96
N LEU A 46 17.41 -1.73 9.71
CA LEU A 46 16.57 -1.31 8.58
C LEU A 46 15.48 -0.28 8.98
N VAL A 47 15.53 0.26 10.21
CA VAL A 47 14.57 1.28 10.68
C VAL A 47 14.60 2.53 9.80
N TRP A 48 15.79 2.99 9.39
CA TRP A 48 15.92 4.14 8.49
C TRP A 48 15.24 3.91 7.13
N VAL A 49 15.20 2.66 6.64
CA VAL A 49 14.58 2.31 5.35
C VAL A 49 13.08 2.56 5.41
N ILE A 50 12.40 2.18 6.50
CA ILE A 50 10.96 2.46 6.68
C ILE A 50 10.70 3.97 6.74
N VAL A 51 11.50 4.69 7.51
CA VAL A 51 11.31 6.14 7.65
C VAL A 51 11.49 6.84 6.30
N ALA A 52 12.54 6.44 5.56
CA ALA A 52 12.78 6.94 4.21
C ALA A 52 11.64 6.54 3.26
N ALA A 53 11.25 5.26 3.22
CA ALA A 53 10.18 4.73 2.38
C ALA A 53 8.86 5.46 2.62
N ASN A 54 8.49 5.69 3.87
CA ASN A 54 7.28 6.40 4.24
C ASN A 54 7.33 7.89 3.85
N ALA A 55 8.49 8.54 4.02
CA ALA A 55 8.68 9.92 3.55
C ALA A 55 8.52 10.02 2.02
N MET A 56 9.08 9.05 1.28
CA MET A 56 8.91 8.96 -0.17
C MET A 56 7.44 8.74 -0.55
N ALA A 57 6.78 7.79 0.11
CA ALA A 57 5.36 7.49 -0.09
C ALA A 57 4.47 8.72 0.13
N CYS A 58 4.73 9.51 1.18
CA CYS A 58 3.99 10.74 1.46
C CYS A 58 4.09 11.75 0.30
N ILE A 59 5.28 11.95 -0.26
CA ILE A 59 5.47 12.82 -1.42
C ILE A 59 4.71 12.26 -2.63
N VAL A 60 4.84 10.97 -2.91
CA VAL A 60 4.22 10.31 -4.05
C VAL A 60 2.70 10.35 -3.98
N GLN A 61 2.12 10.03 -2.82
CA GLN A 61 0.67 10.06 -2.59
C GLN A 61 0.12 11.49 -2.72
N TYR A 62 0.83 12.49 -2.17
CA TYR A 62 0.45 13.87 -2.35
C TYR A 62 0.44 14.30 -3.83
N LEU A 63 1.48 13.91 -4.59
CA LEU A 63 1.53 14.19 -6.03
C LEU A 63 0.39 13.52 -6.80
N SER A 64 0.04 12.29 -6.43
CA SER A 64 -1.09 11.56 -7.03
C SER A 64 -2.43 12.25 -6.75
N ALA A 65 -2.68 12.60 -5.48
CA ALA A 65 -3.88 13.31 -5.08
C ALA A 65 -4.01 14.67 -5.79
N LYS A 66 -2.88 15.39 -5.85
CA LYS A 66 -2.78 16.68 -6.55
C LYS A 66 -3.09 16.56 -8.02
N LEU A 67 -2.56 15.53 -8.72
CA LEU A 67 -2.87 15.27 -10.13
C LEU A 67 -4.39 15.12 -10.34
N GLY A 68 -5.03 14.28 -9.53
CA GLY A 68 -6.48 14.07 -9.59
C GLY A 68 -7.30 15.34 -9.39
N LEU A 69 -6.96 16.11 -8.35
CA LEU A 69 -7.66 17.36 -8.00
C LEU A 69 -7.50 18.47 -9.04
N VAL A 70 -6.29 18.59 -9.61
CA VAL A 70 -5.93 19.65 -10.55
C VAL A 70 -6.47 19.39 -11.94
N THR A 71 -6.34 18.16 -12.43
CA THR A 71 -6.64 17.81 -13.82
C THR A 71 -8.04 17.26 -14.01
N GLY A 72 -8.68 16.77 -12.93
CA GLY A 72 -9.94 16.04 -13.03
C GLY A 72 -9.79 14.68 -13.71
N MET A 73 -8.56 14.17 -13.85
CA MET A 73 -8.25 12.88 -14.47
C MET A 73 -7.51 11.99 -13.48
N SER A 74 -7.78 10.70 -13.52
CA SER A 74 -6.94 9.73 -12.82
C SER A 74 -5.58 9.59 -13.51
N LEU A 75 -4.55 9.15 -12.79
CA LEU A 75 -3.22 8.92 -13.37
C LEU A 75 -3.27 7.98 -14.60
N PRO A 76 -3.99 6.84 -14.58
CA PRO A 76 -4.14 5.99 -15.77
C PRO A 76 -4.82 6.68 -16.95
N GLU A 77 -5.80 7.55 -16.73
CA GLU A 77 -6.46 8.33 -17.78
C GLU A 77 -5.49 9.35 -18.39
N ALA A 78 -4.79 10.12 -17.56
CA ALA A 78 -3.84 11.14 -18.01
C ALA A 78 -2.66 10.54 -18.79
N VAL A 79 -2.19 9.35 -18.40
CA VAL A 79 -1.20 8.57 -19.15
C VAL A 79 -1.81 7.99 -20.42
N GLY A 80 -3.02 7.42 -20.34
CA GLY A 80 -3.72 6.79 -21.45
C GLY A 80 -4.06 7.74 -22.61
N ASP A 81 -4.34 9.00 -22.31
CA ASP A 81 -4.65 10.04 -23.30
C ASP A 81 -3.41 10.54 -24.06
N ARG A 82 -2.22 10.41 -23.47
CA ARG A 82 -0.95 10.82 -24.07
C ARG A 82 -0.20 9.67 -24.76
N MET A 83 -0.71 8.43 -24.66
CA MET A 83 -0.06 7.24 -25.21
C MET A 83 -0.73 6.74 -26.50
N ARG A 84 0.09 6.23 -27.43
CA ARG A 84 -0.41 5.49 -28.61
C ARG A 84 -1.02 4.16 -28.16
N ARG A 85 -1.98 3.64 -28.93
CA ARG A 85 -2.75 2.41 -28.60
C ARG A 85 -1.87 1.22 -28.18
N ARG A 86 -0.74 0.98 -28.88
CA ARG A 86 0.17 -0.14 -28.55
C ARG A 86 0.83 0.04 -27.18
N THR A 87 1.42 1.20 -26.92
CA THR A 87 2.07 1.52 -25.63
C THR A 87 1.08 1.51 -24.48
N ARG A 88 -0.15 1.97 -24.73
CA ARG A 88 -1.22 1.96 -23.74
C ARG A 88 -1.64 0.54 -23.36
N LEU A 89 -1.70 -0.39 -24.34
CA LEU A 89 -1.99 -1.80 -24.09
C LEU A 89 -0.86 -2.49 -23.32
N THR A 90 0.41 -2.23 -23.66
CA THR A 90 1.54 -2.80 -22.92
C THR A 90 1.59 -2.29 -21.48
N TYR A 91 1.31 -1.01 -21.27
CA TYR A 91 1.22 -0.41 -19.93
C TYR A 91 0.06 -1.01 -19.14
N TRP A 92 -1.09 -1.26 -19.79
CA TRP A 92 -2.21 -1.94 -19.15
C TRP A 92 -1.84 -3.37 -18.72
N VAL A 93 -1.20 -4.17 -19.57
CA VAL A 93 -0.76 -5.53 -19.21
C VAL A 93 0.17 -5.50 -18.00
N GLN A 94 1.15 -4.58 -18.00
CA GLN A 94 2.07 -4.41 -16.88
C GLN A 94 1.33 -4.03 -15.59
N ALA A 95 0.40 -3.07 -15.65
CA ALA A 95 -0.36 -2.64 -14.49
C ALA A 95 -1.32 -3.72 -13.96
N GLU A 96 -1.88 -4.55 -14.85
CA GLU A 96 -2.71 -5.70 -14.48
C GLU A 96 -1.89 -6.80 -13.81
N LEU A 97 -0.67 -7.08 -14.29
CA LEU A 97 0.26 -8.03 -13.66
C LEU A 97 0.61 -7.59 -12.23
N VAL A 98 0.86 -6.29 -12.02
CA VAL A 98 1.12 -5.73 -10.68
C VAL A 98 -0.11 -5.87 -9.78
N ALA A 99 -1.31 -5.60 -10.30
CA ALA A 99 -2.53 -5.77 -9.53
C ALA A 99 -2.76 -7.24 -9.14
N MET A 100 -2.50 -8.19 -10.04
CA MET A 100 -2.59 -9.63 -9.74
C MET A 100 -1.57 -10.06 -8.68
N ALA A 101 -0.36 -9.51 -8.71
CA ALA A 101 0.63 -9.78 -7.67
C ALA A 101 0.18 -9.22 -6.31
N THR A 102 -0.43 -8.04 -6.25
CA THR A 102 -1.00 -7.52 -5.00
C THR A 102 -2.12 -8.44 -4.48
N ASP A 103 -3.05 -8.83 -5.35
CA ASP A 103 -4.13 -9.77 -5.00
C ASP A 103 -3.57 -11.11 -4.48
N LEU A 104 -2.46 -11.60 -5.04
CA LEU A 104 -1.75 -12.78 -4.54
C LEU A 104 -1.27 -12.60 -3.09
N ALA A 105 -0.59 -11.49 -2.78
CA ALA A 105 -0.10 -11.23 -1.42
C ALA A 105 -1.24 -11.15 -0.40
N GLU A 106 -2.38 -10.58 -0.78
CA GLU A 106 -3.54 -10.42 0.09
C GLU A 106 -4.28 -11.75 0.34
N VAL A 107 -4.46 -12.57 -0.71
CA VAL A 107 -5.11 -13.88 -0.58
C VAL A 107 -4.25 -14.80 0.28
N VAL A 108 -2.94 -14.80 0.05
CA VAL A 108 -2.02 -15.62 0.84
C VAL A 108 -1.97 -15.10 2.28
N GLY A 109 -1.90 -13.79 2.49
CA GLY A 109 -1.96 -13.19 3.84
C GLY A 109 -3.25 -13.52 4.59
N GLY A 110 -4.41 -13.46 3.92
CA GLY A 110 -5.69 -13.86 4.52
C GLY A 110 -5.79 -15.36 4.77
N ALA A 111 -5.20 -16.19 3.90
CA ALA A 111 -5.10 -17.63 4.11
C ALA A 111 -4.27 -17.96 5.35
N ILE A 112 -3.11 -17.32 5.53
CA ILE A 112 -2.27 -17.46 6.72
C ILE A 112 -3.04 -16.97 7.96
N ALA A 113 -3.74 -15.84 7.88
CA ALA A 113 -4.54 -15.35 9.00
C ALA A 113 -5.62 -16.36 9.43
N LEU A 114 -6.31 -17.01 8.49
CA LEU A 114 -7.31 -18.04 8.80
C LEU A 114 -6.68 -19.33 9.32
N TYR A 115 -5.49 -19.69 8.85
CA TYR A 115 -4.70 -20.78 9.42
C TYR A 115 -4.35 -20.48 10.89
N LEU A 116 -3.89 -19.26 11.21
CA LEU A 116 -3.57 -18.86 12.58
C LEU A 116 -4.80 -18.79 13.51
N LEU A 117 -5.98 -18.43 12.99
CA LEU A 117 -7.21 -18.28 13.78
C LEU A 117 -7.95 -19.59 14.03
N PHE A 118 -8.00 -20.46 13.03
CA PHE A 118 -8.90 -21.62 13.00
C PHE A 118 -8.19 -22.93 12.64
N ASP A 119 -6.87 -22.92 12.49
CA ASP A 119 -6.06 -24.08 12.07
C ASP A 119 -6.53 -24.68 10.73
N LEU A 120 -7.01 -23.80 9.83
CA LEU A 120 -7.55 -24.21 8.54
C LEU A 120 -6.45 -24.43 7.50
N PRO A 121 -6.56 -25.46 6.64
CA PRO A 121 -5.63 -25.65 5.53
C PRO A 121 -5.52 -24.40 4.66
N LEU A 122 -4.30 -24.03 4.25
CA LEU A 122 -4.01 -22.81 3.50
C LEU A 122 -4.87 -22.66 2.22
N LEU A 123 -5.13 -23.75 1.51
CA LEU A 123 -6.01 -23.72 0.33
C LEU A 123 -7.45 -23.34 0.71
N THR A 124 -7.99 -23.94 1.77
CA THR A 124 -9.33 -23.62 2.29
C THR A 124 -9.39 -22.18 2.77
N GLY A 125 -8.36 -21.72 3.49
CA GLY A 125 -8.21 -20.33 3.91
C GLY A 125 -8.17 -19.36 2.73
N GLY A 126 -7.44 -19.70 1.66
CA GLY A 126 -7.37 -18.91 0.43
C GLY A 126 -8.71 -18.83 -0.29
N ILE A 127 -9.45 -19.93 -0.39
CA ILE A 127 -10.80 -19.97 -0.98
C ILE A 127 -11.76 -19.11 -0.15
N ILE A 128 -11.76 -19.28 1.17
CA ILE A 128 -12.61 -18.48 2.08
C ILE A 128 -12.28 -17.00 1.93
N THR A 129 -11.00 -16.63 1.97
CA THR A 129 -10.55 -15.24 1.77
C THR A 129 -11.02 -14.68 0.43
N GLY A 130 -10.86 -15.46 -0.64
CA GLY A 130 -11.33 -15.11 -1.98
C GLY A 130 -12.84 -14.86 -2.03
N VAL A 131 -13.63 -15.79 -1.47
CA VAL A 131 -15.10 -15.67 -1.42
C VAL A 131 -15.53 -14.48 -0.56
N VAL A 132 -14.95 -14.30 0.62
CA VAL A 132 -15.27 -13.18 1.52
C VAL A 132 -14.91 -11.85 0.84
N SER A 133 -13.75 -11.76 0.19
CA SER A 133 -13.37 -10.57 -0.57
C SER A 133 -14.35 -10.25 -1.69
N LEU A 134 -14.84 -11.27 -2.41
CA LEU A 134 -15.84 -11.12 -3.46
C LEU A 134 -17.19 -10.65 -2.90
N LEU A 135 -17.63 -11.23 -1.78
CA LEU A 135 -18.85 -10.82 -1.08
C LEU A 135 -18.75 -9.37 -0.59
N LEU A 136 -17.61 -8.96 -0.04
CA LEU A 136 -17.39 -7.57 0.38
C LEU A 136 -17.49 -6.60 -0.80
N LEU A 137 -16.92 -6.97 -1.95
CA LEU A 137 -17.06 -6.21 -3.19
C LEU A 137 -18.52 -6.08 -3.65
N LEU A 138 -19.30 -7.17 -3.60
CA LEU A 138 -20.73 -7.17 -3.97
C LEU A 138 -21.59 -6.34 -3.02
N VAL A 139 -21.31 -6.38 -1.71
CA VAL A 139 -22.03 -5.61 -0.69
C VAL A 139 -21.71 -4.12 -0.81
N LYS A 140 -20.44 -3.78 -1.06
CA LYS A 140 -20.00 -2.38 -1.24
C LYS A 140 -20.69 -1.70 -2.43
N ASP A 141 -20.93 -2.43 -3.52
CA ASP A 141 -21.65 -1.92 -4.69
C ASP A 141 -23.10 -1.49 -4.36
N ARG A 142 -23.70 -2.05 -3.29
CA ARG A 142 -25.07 -1.75 -2.87
C ARG A 142 -25.21 -0.76 -1.70
N HIS A 143 -24.30 -0.77 -0.73
CA HIS A 143 -24.46 -0.02 0.53
C HIS A 143 -23.57 1.23 0.67
N GLY A 144 -22.78 1.57 -0.36
CA GLY A 144 -22.01 2.80 -0.41
C GLY A 144 -20.65 2.73 0.30
N GLN A 145 -19.69 3.48 -0.25
CA GLN A 145 -18.26 3.44 0.09
C GLN A 145 -17.94 3.78 1.56
N ASN A 146 -18.72 4.67 2.20
CA ASN A 146 -18.41 5.20 3.52
C ASN A 146 -18.52 4.18 4.68
N SER A 147 -19.44 3.22 4.62
CA SER A 147 -19.65 2.26 5.71
C SER A 147 -18.50 1.25 5.77
N PHE A 148 -18.04 0.81 4.60
CA PHE A 148 -16.90 -0.09 4.45
C PHE A 148 -15.59 0.56 4.93
N GLU A 149 -15.35 1.82 4.52
CA GLU A 149 -14.20 2.60 4.97
C GLU A 149 -14.15 2.72 6.50
N ARG A 150 -15.29 2.96 7.16
CA ARG A 150 -15.35 3.06 8.62
C ARG A 150 -15.04 1.74 9.34
N VAL A 151 -15.57 0.62 8.85
CA VAL A 151 -15.33 -0.70 9.47
C VAL A 151 -13.84 -1.04 9.39
N ILE A 152 -13.22 -0.85 8.22
CA ILE A 152 -11.80 -1.13 8.05
C ILE A 152 -10.96 -0.16 8.85
N THR A 153 -11.25 1.14 8.81
CA THR A 153 -10.49 2.14 9.57
C THR A 153 -10.57 1.83 11.06
N GLY A 154 -11.73 1.41 11.56
CA GLY A 154 -11.90 0.97 12.96
C GLY A 154 -11.03 -0.24 13.29
N LEU A 155 -11.02 -1.25 12.42
CA LEU A 155 -10.23 -2.46 12.64
C LEU A 155 -8.73 -2.21 12.53
N LEU A 156 -8.30 -1.40 11.56
CA LEU A 156 -6.90 -0.97 11.43
C LEU A 156 -6.46 -0.12 12.62
N SER A 157 -7.36 0.72 13.16
CA SER A 157 -7.07 1.51 14.37
C SER A 157 -6.81 0.60 15.57
N ILE A 158 -7.56 -0.50 15.73
CA ILE A 158 -7.32 -1.48 16.80
C ILE A 158 -5.93 -2.11 16.67
N ILE A 159 -5.53 -2.50 15.45
CA ILE A 159 -4.20 -3.07 15.19
C ILE A 159 -3.10 -2.05 15.47
N ALA A 160 -3.28 -0.82 14.96
CA ALA A 160 -2.34 0.27 15.16
C ALA A 160 -2.17 0.56 16.64
N ILE A 161 -3.27 0.64 17.39
CA ILE A 161 -3.25 0.81 18.84
C ILE A 161 -2.54 -0.39 19.50
N GLY A 162 -2.79 -1.63 19.06
CA GLY A 162 -2.13 -2.82 19.60
C GLY A 162 -0.61 -2.79 19.43
N PHE A 163 -0.12 -2.54 18.22
CA PHE A 163 1.32 -2.41 17.95
C PHE A 163 1.95 -1.20 18.64
N LEU A 164 1.29 -0.05 18.62
CA LEU A 164 1.78 1.14 19.32
C LEU A 164 1.78 0.93 20.83
N ALA A 165 0.75 0.30 21.40
CA ALA A 165 0.70 -0.04 22.83
C ALA A 165 1.82 -1.01 23.21
N SER A 166 2.13 -1.98 22.35
CA SER A 166 3.21 -2.94 22.60
C SER A 166 4.58 -2.27 22.76
N LEU A 167 4.83 -1.16 22.05
CA LEU A 167 6.02 -0.32 22.23
C LEU A 167 6.09 0.36 23.60
N PHE A 168 4.96 0.62 24.26
CA PHE A 168 4.95 1.21 25.60
C PHE A 168 5.08 0.18 26.71
N VAL A 169 4.58 -1.04 26.48
CA VAL A 169 4.64 -2.15 27.44
C VAL A 169 6.03 -2.80 27.46
N ALA A 170 6.64 -3.01 26.29
CA ALA A 170 7.99 -3.52 26.13
C ALA A 170 8.82 -2.52 25.31
N PRO A 171 9.26 -1.41 25.92
CA PRO A 171 9.96 -0.35 25.20
C PRO A 171 11.27 -0.88 24.60
N PRO A 172 11.45 -0.78 23.27
CA PRO A 172 12.71 -1.13 22.65
C PRO A 172 13.81 -0.21 23.19
N PRO A 173 15.07 -0.70 23.29
CA PRO A 173 16.19 0.13 23.71
C PRO A 173 16.32 1.34 22.76
N LEU A 174 15.95 2.52 23.26
CA LEU A 174 15.90 3.77 22.47
C LEU A 174 17.25 4.11 21.82
N GLY A 175 18.36 3.70 22.44
CA GLY A 175 19.71 3.86 21.88
C GLY A 175 19.94 3.05 20.60
N GLU A 176 19.47 1.80 20.54
CA GLU A 176 19.63 0.94 19.37
C GLU A 176 18.62 1.29 18.27
N ALA A 177 17.39 1.65 18.65
CA ALA A 177 16.40 2.17 17.71
C ALA A 177 16.86 3.50 17.06
N ALA A 178 17.51 4.38 17.83
CA ALA A 178 18.10 5.61 17.30
C ALA A 178 19.34 5.34 16.44
N ALA A 179 20.16 4.34 16.79
CA ALA A 179 21.26 3.89 15.95
C ALA A 179 20.75 3.31 14.61
N GLY A 180 19.61 2.63 14.62
CA GLY A 180 18.93 2.11 13.43
C GLY A 180 18.40 3.17 12.46
N LEU A 181 18.32 4.44 12.88
CA LEU A 181 18.00 5.57 11.99
C LEU A 181 19.22 5.99 11.14
N ILE A 182 20.42 5.54 11.48
CA ILE A 182 21.64 5.81 10.72
C ILE A 182 21.67 4.86 9.51
N PRO A 183 21.78 5.38 8.26
CA PRO A 183 21.82 4.53 7.08
C PRO A 183 22.99 3.55 7.10
N GLY A 184 22.67 2.26 7.15
CA GLY A 184 23.62 1.16 7.13
C GLY A 184 23.03 -0.07 6.45
N PHE A 185 23.89 -0.86 5.81
CA PHE A 185 23.56 -2.15 5.21
C PHE A 185 24.55 -3.20 5.72
N ALA A 186 24.05 -4.41 6.01
CA ALA A 186 24.84 -5.56 6.42
C ALA A 186 24.70 -6.66 5.37
N GLY A 187 25.51 -6.58 4.31
CA GLY A 187 25.53 -7.59 3.24
C GLY A 187 24.37 -7.49 2.24
N VAL A 188 24.32 -8.46 1.31
CA VAL A 188 23.38 -8.49 0.17
C VAL A 188 21.94 -8.72 0.61
N GLU A 189 21.71 -9.61 1.58
CA GLU A 189 20.37 -9.91 2.10
C GLU A 189 19.70 -8.67 2.72
N SER A 190 20.45 -7.82 3.43
CA SER A 190 19.91 -6.58 3.98
C SER A 190 19.43 -5.61 2.88
N VAL A 191 20.07 -5.62 1.71
CA VAL A 191 19.66 -4.81 0.55
C VAL A 191 18.42 -5.40 -0.10
N LEU A 192 18.31 -6.74 -0.18
CA LEU A 192 17.12 -7.43 -0.69
C LEU A 192 15.90 -7.14 0.19
N ILE A 193 16.03 -7.25 1.51
CA ILE A 193 14.94 -6.91 2.43
C ILE A 193 14.61 -5.42 2.38
N ALA A 194 15.61 -4.53 2.36
CA ALA A 194 15.36 -3.10 2.21
C ALA A 194 14.61 -2.76 0.92
N ALA A 195 14.96 -3.41 -0.18
CA ALA A 195 14.26 -3.27 -1.47
C ALA A 195 12.84 -3.85 -1.40
N ALA A 196 12.64 -4.99 -0.73
CA ALA A 196 11.31 -5.57 -0.50
C ALA A 196 10.43 -4.64 0.36
N MET A 197 10.98 -4.04 1.42
CA MET A 197 10.28 -3.05 2.26
C MET A 197 9.90 -1.80 1.45
N LEU A 198 10.81 -1.28 0.63
CA LEU A 198 10.52 -0.15 -0.26
C LEU A 198 9.47 -0.49 -1.31
N GLY A 199 9.53 -1.71 -1.87
CA GLY A 199 8.56 -2.23 -2.83
C GLY A 199 7.16 -2.37 -2.24
N ALA A 200 7.07 -2.97 -1.05
CA ALA A 200 5.83 -3.13 -0.29
C ALA A 200 5.25 -1.77 0.15
N THR A 201 6.12 -0.78 0.43
CA THR A 201 5.67 0.57 0.78
C THR A 201 5.14 1.31 -0.45
N VAL A 202 5.87 1.39 -1.56
CA VAL A 202 5.44 2.22 -2.70
C VAL A 202 4.57 1.43 -3.67
N MET A 203 3.32 1.19 -3.28
CA MET A 203 2.33 0.45 -4.08
C MET A 203 1.82 1.24 -5.30
N PRO A 204 2.06 0.78 -6.55
CA PRO A 204 1.64 1.48 -7.76
C PRO A 204 0.12 1.64 -7.87
N HIS A 205 -0.64 0.61 -7.47
CA HIS A 205 -2.10 0.61 -7.51
C HIS A 205 -2.69 1.62 -6.53
N ALA A 206 -2.07 1.83 -5.36
CA ALA A 206 -2.46 2.87 -4.42
C ALA A 206 -2.26 4.26 -5.01
N VAL A 207 -1.15 4.47 -5.74
CA VAL A 207 -0.89 5.71 -6.48
C VAL A 207 -1.98 5.94 -7.54
N TYR A 208 -2.32 4.94 -8.36
CA TYR A 208 -3.40 5.10 -9.34
C TYR A 208 -4.75 5.40 -8.66
N LEU A 209 -5.09 4.65 -7.62
CA LEU A 209 -6.36 4.79 -6.91
C LEU A 209 -6.52 6.15 -6.26
N HIS A 210 -5.50 6.65 -5.56
CA HIS A 210 -5.58 7.93 -4.84
C HIS A 210 -5.93 9.09 -5.78
N SER A 211 -5.36 9.12 -6.99
CA SER A 211 -5.69 10.15 -7.98
C SER A 211 -7.18 10.17 -8.35
N GLY A 212 -7.81 9.01 -8.52
CA GLY A 212 -9.25 8.92 -8.81
C GLY A 212 -10.13 9.19 -7.60
N LEU A 213 -9.76 8.66 -6.43
CA LEU A 213 -10.52 8.93 -5.20
C LEU A 213 -10.51 10.41 -4.84
N ALA A 214 -9.36 11.10 -5.02
CA ALA A 214 -9.25 12.53 -4.80
C ALA A 214 -10.19 13.31 -5.74
N ARG A 215 -10.25 12.92 -7.01
CA ARG A 215 -11.18 13.47 -8.00
C ARG A 215 -12.64 13.20 -7.64
N ASP A 216 -13.02 11.95 -7.42
CA ASP A 216 -14.42 11.55 -7.23
C ASP A 216 -15.01 12.18 -5.95
N ARG A 217 -14.15 12.43 -4.94
CA ARG A 217 -14.54 13.07 -3.68
C ARG A 217 -14.69 14.58 -3.78
N HIS A 218 -13.71 15.26 -4.40
CA HIS A 218 -13.59 16.72 -4.37
C HIS A 218 -13.95 17.41 -5.69
N GLY A 219 -14.21 16.63 -6.74
CA GLY A 219 -14.43 17.11 -8.09
C GLY A 219 -13.18 17.76 -8.70
N HIS A 220 -13.40 18.62 -9.69
CA HIS A 220 -12.37 19.42 -10.35
C HIS A 220 -12.60 20.93 -10.06
N PRO A 221 -12.21 21.46 -8.89
CA PRO A 221 -12.41 22.86 -8.58
C PRO A 221 -11.64 23.75 -9.59
N GLY A 222 -12.32 24.77 -10.13
CA GLY A 222 -11.68 25.75 -11.01
C GLY A 222 -10.52 26.50 -10.34
N PRO A 223 -9.63 27.15 -11.12
CA PRO A 223 -8.51 27.93 -10.56
C PRO A 223 -9.01 28.99 -9.58
N GLY A 224 -8.48 28.99 -8.35
CA GLY A 224 -8.92 29.93 -7.33
C GLY A 224 -8.60 29.54 -5.88
N PRO A 225 -9.11 30.30 -4.88
CA PRO A 225 -8.84 30.06 -3.47
C PRO A 225 -9.34 28.70 -2.97
N MET A 226 -10.45 28.20 -3.53
CA MET A 226 -11.01 26.88 -3.17
C MET A 226 -10.05 25.73 -3.50
N ARG A 227 -9.45 25.75 -4.70
CA ARG A 227 -8.46 24.73 -5.12
C ARG A 227 -7.21 24.76 -4.24
N ARG A 228 -6.71 25.95 -3.89
CA ARG A 228 -5.56 26.10 -2.97
C ARG A 228 -5.87 25.58 -1.57
N MET A 229 -7.08 25.84 -1.07
CA MET A 229 -7.54 25.31 0.22
C MET A 229 -7.59 23.78 0.17
N LEU A 230 -8.21 23.19 -0.86
CA LEU A 230 -8.30 21.75 -1.02
C LEU A 230 -6.91 21.10 -1.12
N LEU A 231 -5.98 21.65 -1.91
CA LEU A 231 -4.60 21.16 -1.96
C LEU A 231 -3.89 21.22 -0.61
N ARG A 232 -4.15 22.24 0.21
CA ARG A 232 -3.59 22.35 1.57
C ARG A 232 -4.20 21.33 2.52
N VAL A 233 -5.51 21.11 2.44
CA VAL A 233 -6.21 20.10 3.23
C VAL A 233 -5.72 18.71 2.85
N THR A 234 -5.67 18.38 1.56
CA THR A 234 -5.15 17.11 1.05
C THR A 234 -3.69 16.88 1.47
N ARG A 235 -2.86 17.93 1.53
CA ARG A 235 -1.48 17.81 2.03
C ARG A 235 -1.43 17.37 3.49
N TRP A 236 -2.26 17.97 4.35
CA TRP A 236 -2.33 17.59 5.76
C TRP A 236 -2.95 16.22 5.95
N ASP A 237 -3.98 15.88 5.17
CA ASP A 237 -4.66 14.59 5.19
C ASP A 237 -3.69 13.45 4.84
N VAL A 238 -3.03 13.54 3.68
CA VAL A 238 -1.99 12.58 3.28
C VAL A 238 -0.86 12.53 4.31
N GLY A 239 -0.42 13.69 4.83
CA GLY A 239 0.63 13.73 5.84
C GLY A 239 0.26 12.96 7.11
N ILE A 240 -0.94 13.19 7.67
CA ILE A 240 -1.40 12.51 8.88
C ILE A 240 -1.59 11.01 8.63
N ALA A 241 -2.21 10.64 7.50
CA ALA A 241 -2.46 9.24 7.16
C ALA A 241 -1.14 8.45 7.00
N MET A 242 -0.14 9.03 6.34
CA MET A 242 1.19 8.42 6.18
C MET A 242 1.98 8.38 7.48
N VAL A 243 1.84 9.38 8.37
CA VAL A 243 2.47 9.32 9.70
C VAL A 243 1.90 8.16 10.51
N ILE A 244 0.58 7.95 10.49
CA ILE A 244 -0.06 6.82 11.16
C ILE A 244 0.42 5.50 10.56
N ALA A 245 0.36 5.34 9.24
CA ALA A 245 0.83 4.11 8.57
C ALA A 245 2.31 3.81 8.86
N GLY A 246 3.17 4.84 8.81
CA GLY A 246 4.59 4.69 9.13
C GLY A 246 4.85 4.35 10.59
N ALA A 247 4.07 4.90 11.52
CA ALA A 247 4.18 4.56 12.93
C ALA A 247 3.82 3.09 13.17
N VAL A 248 2.81 2.56 12.47
CA VAL A 248 2.43 1.15 12.49
C VAL A 248 3.54 0.27 11.90
N ASN A 249 4.06 0.62 10.72
CA ASN A 249 5.15 -0.14 10.07
C ASN A 249 6.43 -0.15 10.91
N LEU A 250 6.77 0.99 11.52
CA LEU A 250 7.90 1.10 12.43
C LEU A 250 7.69 0.25 13.68
N SER A 251 6.50 0.28 14.28
CA SER A 251 6.20 -0.55 15.46
C SER A 251 6.27 -2.05 15.15
N MET A 252 5.85 -2.49 13.96
CA MET A 252 6.03 -3.88 13.51
C MET A 252 7.51 -4.30 13.48
N VAL A 253 8.39 -3.48 12.90
CA VAL A 253 9.84 -3.78 12.88
C VAL A 253 10.43 -3.81 14.28
N LEU A 254 10.10 -2.83 15.12
CA LEU A 254 10.67 -2.74 16.47
C LEU A 254 10.23 -3.90 17.36
N VAL A 255 8.97 -4.30 17.28
CA VAL A 255 8.45 -5.50 17.96
C VAL A 255 9.15 -6.74 17.44
N ALA A 256 9.35 -6.84 16.12
CA ALA A 256 10.06 -7.98 15.55
C ALA A 256 11.53 -8.02 15.97
N ALA A 257 12.25 -6.91 15.91
CA ALA A 257 13.63 -6.79 16.36
C ALA A 257 13.82 -7.15 17.83
N THR A 258 12.88 -6.78 18.69
CA THR A 258 12.99 -7.06 20.13
C THR A 258 12.62 -8.49 20.51
N ASN A 259 11.67 -9.12 19.81
CA ASN A 259 11.09 -10.39 20.24
C ASN A 259 11.47 -11.58 19.36
N LEU A 260 11.86 -11.36 18.10
CA LEU A 260 12.14 -12.42 17.12
C LEU A 260 13.64 -12.57 16.82
N GLN A 261 14.46 -11.58 17.16
CA GLN A 261 15.88 -11.58 16.80
C GLN A 261 16.63 -12.73 17.51
N GLY A 262 17.18 -13.65 16.71
CA GLY A 262 17.91 -14.82 17.20
C GLY A 262 17.08 -16.11 17.36
N LEU A 263 15.79 -16.10 17.02
CA LEU A 263 14.93 -17.30 16.99
C LEU A 263 14.88 -17.90 15.57
N GLU A 264 14.97 -19.23 15.46
CA GLU A 264 14.88 -19.96 14.17
C GLU A 264 13.45 -19.91 13.57
N ASN A 265 13.33 -19.87 12.23
CA ASN A 265 12.07 -19.83 11.45
C ASN A 265 11.18 -18.57 11.62
N THR A 266 11.76 -17.43 11.98
CA THR A 266 11.04 -16.18 12.24
C THR A 266 10.78 -15.31 11.00
N ASP A 267 11.24 -15.74 9.83
CA ASP A 267 11.06 -15.06 8.54
C ASP A 267 9.63 -15.17 7.97
N SER A 268 8.74 -15.84 8.71
CA SER A 268 7.37 -16.14 8.32
C SER A 268 6.36 -15.40 9.19
N ILE A 269 5.18 -15.13 8.64
CA ILE A 269 4.06 -14.52 9.39
C ILE A 269 3.64 -15.42 10.56
N GLU A 270 3.76 -16.73 10.38
CA GLU A 270 3.50 -17.75 11.40
C GLU A 270 4.47 -17.62 12.57
N GLY A 271 5.77 -17.46 12.29
CA GLY A 271 6.79 -17.18 13.29
C GLY A 271 6.54 -15.87 14.04
N ALA A 272 6.13 -14.82 13.32
CA ALA A 272 5.72 -13.54 13.90
C ALA A 272 4.58 -13.70 14.92
N HIS A 273 3.52 -14.41 14.54
CA HIS A 273 2.37 -14.64 15.40
C HIS A 273 2.74 -15.48 16.63
N ALA A 274 3.56 -16.53 16.45
CA ALA A 274 4.03 -17.36 17.56
C ALA A 274 4.84 -16.56 18.58
N ALA A 275 5.71 -15.65 18.14
CA ALA A 275 6.47 -14.79 19.05
C ALA A 275 5.57 -13.78 19.77
N VAL A 276 4.63 -13.14 19.06
CA VAL A 276 3.64 -12.26 19.68
C VAL A 276 2.83 -13.02 20.74
N ALA A 277 2.44 -14.27 20.47
CA ALA A 277 1.73 -15.09 21.45
C ALA A 277 2.59 -15.39 22.68
N ALA A 278 3.88 -15.66 22.49
CA ALA A 278 4.81 -15.97 23.57
C ALA A 278 5.16 -14.76 24.46
N THR A 279 5.27 -13.56 23.88
CA THR A 279 5.77 -12.37 24.60
C THR A 279 4.65 -11.44 25.07
N LEU A 280 3.62 -11.24 24.24
CA LEU A 280 2.49 -10.32 24.49
C LEU A 280 1.20 -11.06 24.85
N GLY A 281 1.23 -12.39 24.83
CA GLY A 281 0.13 -13.26 25.23
C GLY A 281 -0.85 -13.63 24.11
N PRO A 282 -1.71 -14.63 24.34
CA PRO A 282 -2.60 -15.20 23.32
C PRO A 282 -3.60 -14.19 22.75
N THR A 283 -4.10 -13.27 23.59
CA THR A 283 -5.08 -12.27 23.18
C THR A 283 -4.51 -11.29 22.15
N THR A 284 -3.25 -10.91 22.28
CA THR A 284 -2.58 -10.00 21.34
C THR A 284 -2.30 -10.69 20.01
N ALA A 285 -1.91 -11.97 20.05
CA ALA A 285 -1.73 -12.80 18.86
C ALA A 285 -3.05 -12.98 18.09
N LEU A 286 -4.16 -13.23 18.81
CA LEU A 286 -5.49 -13.28 18.22
C LEU A 286 -5.86 -11.95 17.52
N LEU A 287 -5.62 -10.81 18.18
CA LEU A 287 -5.88 -9.49 17.59
C LEU A 287 -4.99 -9.23 16.37
N PHE A 288 -3.74 -9.71 16.38
CA PHE A 288 -2.85 -9.65 15.22
C PHE A 288 -3.39 -10.45 14.04
N ALA A 289 -3.82 -11.69 14.25
CA ALA A 289 -4.35 -12.54 13.18
C ALA A 289 -5.69 -12.01 12.62
N ILE A 290 -6.60 -11.52 13.48
CA ILE A 290 -7.81 -10.81 13.06
C ILE A 290 -7.45 -9.57 12.24
N GLY A 291 -6.44 -8.84 12.68
CA GLY A 291 -5.96 -7.64 12.02
C GLY A 291 -5.38 -7.91 10.64
N LEU A 292 -4.57 -8.96 10.52
CA LEU A 292 -3.99 -9.42 9.27
C LEU A 292 -5.09 -9.83 8.27
N LEU A 293 -6.10 -10.57 8.73
CA LEU A 293 -7.26 -10.95 7.92
C LEU A 293 -8.03 -9.72 7.43
N ALA A 294 -8.29 -8.78 8.34
CA ALA A 294 -8.99 -7.55 8.03
C ALA A 294 -8.26 -6.68 7.01
N SER A 295 -6.95 -6.51 7.19
CA SER A 295 -6.11 -5.74 6.29
C SER A 295 -6.03 -6.39 4.91
N GLY A 296 -5.89 -7.72 4.84
CA GLY A 296 -5.94 -8.47 3.59
C GLY A 296 -7.26 -8.26 2.84
N LEU A 297 -8.40 -8.40 3.51
CA LEU A 297 -9.72 -8.19 2.91
C LEU A 297 -9.96 -6.74 2.44
N ALA A 298 -9.47 -5.79 3.23
CA ALA A 298 -9.54 -4.36 2.94
C ALA A 298 -8.72 -3.98 1.71
N SER A 299 -7.44 -4.34 1.71
CA SER A 299 -6.51 -4.07 0.62
C SER A 299 -7.00 -4.72 -0.67
N SER A 300 -7.56 -5.92 -0.60
CA SER A 300 -8.12 -6.59 -1.80
C SER A 300 -9.27 -5.86 -2.44
N SER A 301 -10.12 -5.26 -1.62
CA SER A 301 -11.19 -4.43 -2.15
C SER A 301 -10.58 -3.21 -2.85
N VAL A 302 -9.60 -2.56 -2.22
CA VAL A 302 -8.84 -1.41 -2.78
C VAL A 302 -8.15 -1.78 -4.11
N GLY A 303 -7.48 -2.94 -4.20
CA GLY A 303 -6.84 -3.45 -5.41
C GLY A 303 -7.82 -3.69 -6.57
N ALA A 304 -9.00 -4.24 -6.27
CA ALA A 304 -10.06 -4.41 -7.27
C ALA A 304 -10.53 -3.06 -7.86
N TYR A 305 -10.72 -2.03 -7.02
CA TYR A 305 -11.04 -0.67 -7.49
C TYR A 305 -9.91 -0.04 -8.27
N ALA A 306 -8.68 -0.13 -7.76
CA ALA A 306 -7.50 0.45 -8.38
C ALA A 306 -7.36 -0.05 -9.81
N GLY A 307 -7.49 -1.36 -10.02
CA GLY A 307 -7.34 -1.86 -11.37
C GLY A 307 -8.57 -1.75 -12.27
N ALA A 308 -9.78 -1.58 -11.71
CA ALA A 308 -10.93 -1.13 -12.50
C ALA A 308 -10.69 0.28 -13.06
N MET A 309 -10.11 1.16 -12.26
CA MET A 309 -9.66 2.48 -12.72
C MET A 309 -8.53 2.40 -13.77
N ILE A 310 -7.55 1.50 -13.57
CA ILE A 310 -6.49 1.26 -14.57
C ILE A 310 -7.10 0.82 -15.90
N MET A 311 -8.08 -0.09 -15.89
CA MET A 311 -8.81 -0.52 -17.08
C MET A 311 -9.62 0.62 -17.73
N GLN A 312 -10.38 1.37 -16.94
CA GLN A 312 -11.18 2.47 -17.46
C GLN A 312 -10.27 3.54 -18.10
N GLY A 313 -9.16 3.90 -17.45
CA GLY A 313 -8.23 4.90 -17.95
C GLY A 313 -7.42 4.46 -19.18
N LEU A 314 -6.95 3.20 -19.21
CA LEU A 314 -6.06 2.72 -20.28
C LEU A 314 -6.78 1.95 -21.39
N LEU A 315 -7.76 1.10 -21.07
CA LEU A 315 -8.52 0.35 -22.07
C LEU A 315 -9.80 1.06 -22.52
N ARG A 316 -10.26 2.07 -21.77
CA ARG A 316 -11.57 2.73 -21.99
C ARG A 316 -12.72 1.71 -22.05
N ARG A 317 -12.60 0.64 -21.26
CA ARG A 317 -13.59 -0.42 -21.10
C ARG A 317 -13.83 -0.71 -19.63
N SER A 318 -15.10 -0.95 -19.28
CA SER A 318 -15.52 -1.37 -17.95
C SER A 318 -15.89 -2.84 -17.98
N ILE A 319 -15.09 -3.68 -17.32
CA ILE A 319 -15.47 -5.08 -17.02
C ILE A 319 -16.07 -5.09 -15.62
N PRO A 320 -17.11 -5.92 -15.35
CA PRO A 320 -17.64 -6.09 -14.00
C PRO A 320 -16.53 -6.47 -13.01
N LEU A 321 -16.49 -5.81 -11.85
CA LEU A 321 -15.48 -6.03 -10.81
C LEU A 321 -15.39 -7.51 -10.40
N VAL A 322 -16.53 -8.20 -10.34
CA VAL A 322 -16.64 -9.62 -10.00
C VAL A 322 -15.89 -10.51 -10.99
N ALA A 323 -16.10 -10.28 -12.30
CA ALA A 323 -15.45 -11.07 -13.35
C ALA A 323 -13.93 -10.87 -13.32
N ARG A 324 -13.48 -9.63 -13.08
CA ARG A 324 -12.07 -9.33 -12.91
C ARG A 324 -11.49 -10.02 -11.69
N ARG A 325 -12.17 -9.93 -10.54
CA ARG A 325 -11.71 -10.53 -9.28
C ARG A 325 -11.56 -12.04 -9.41
N LEU A 326 -12.45 -12.73 -10.13
CA LEU A 326 -12.29 -14.15 -10.41
C LEU A 326 -11.01 -14.46 -11.20
N ILE A 327 -10.66 -13.60 -12.17
CA ILE A 327 -9.43 -13.75 -12.96
C ILE A 327 -8.19 -13.50 -12.10
N THR A 328 -8.21 -12.47 -11.25
CA THR A 328 -7.04 -12.09 -10.44
C THR A 328 -6.82 -13.01 -9.23
N LEU A 329 -7.87 -13.68 -8.73
CA LEU A 329 -7.78 -14.69 -7.67
C LEU A 329 -7.21 -16.04 -8.14
N LEU A 330 -7.38 -16.38 -9.42
CA LEU A 330 -6.99 -17.70 -9.95
C LEU A 330 -5.51 -18.02 -9.72
N PRO A 331 -4.53 -17.13 -10.05
CA PRO A 331 -3.11 -17.40 -9.80
C PRO A 331 -2.82 -17.71 -8.34
N ALA A 332 -3.44 -16.99 -7.41
CA ALA A 332 -3.25 -17.20 -5.97
C ALA A 332 -3.76 -18.55 -5.51
N LEU A 333 -4.97 -18.94 -5.93
CA LEU A 333 -5.53 -20.24 -5.60
C LEU A 333 -4.72 -21.40 -6.21
N VAL A 334 -4.19 -21.23 -7.43
CA VAL A 334 -3.33 -22.23 -8.06
C VAL A 334 -2.02 -22.40 -7.27
N ILE A 335 -1.37 -21.30 -6.88
CA ILE A 335 -0.14 -21.34 -6.09
C ILE A 335 -0.36 -22.05 -4.75
N LEU A 336 -1.47 -21.75 -4.07
CA LEU A 336 -1.85 -22.42 -2.82
C LEU A 336 -2.20 -23.90 -3.03
N ALA A 337 -2.85 -24.26 -4.14
CA ALA A 337 -3.20 -25.65 -4.45
C ALA A 337 -1.98 -26.51 -4.79
N VAL A 338 -0.96 -25.92 -5.41
CA VAL A 338 0.34 -26.58 -5.69
C VAL A 338 1.17 -26.77 -4.41
N GLY A 339 0.81 -26.11 -3.31
CA GLY A 339 1.53 -26.21 -2.04
C GLY A 339 2.86 -25.47 -2.04
N VAL A 340 2.99 -24.42 -2.85
CA VAL A 340 4.17 -23.53 -2.81
C VAL A 340 4.21 -22.83 -1.45
N ASP A 341 5.40 -22.68 -0.90
CA ASP A 341 5.64 -21.93 0.33
C ASP A 341 5.03 -20.51 0.24
N PRO A 342 4.08 -20.17 1.12
CA PRO A 342 3.44 -18.85 1.18
C PRO A 342 4.45 -17.70 1.25
N SER A 343 5.52 -17.87 2.01
CA SER A 343 6.54 -16.83 2.22
C SER A 343 7.27 -16.52 0.92
N ARG A 344 7.61 -17.56 0.14
CA ARG A 344 8.21 -17.39 -1.20
C ARG A 344 7.24 -16.74 -2.19
N ALA A 345 5.97 -17.12 -2.14
CA ALA A 345 4.94 -16.51 -2.97
C ALA A 345 4.76 -15.01 -2.67
N LEU A 346 4.82 -14.63 -1.38
CA LEU A 346 4.81 -13.24 -0.95
C LEU A 346 6.02 -12.48 -1.49
N VAL A 347 7.23 -13.00 -1.31
CA VAL A 347 8.46 -12.35 -1.82
C VAL A 347 8.40 -12.17 -3.33
N LEU A 348 8.01 -13.19 -4.08
CA LEU A 348 7.90 -13.10 -5.54
C LEU A 348 6.84 -12.07 -5.98
N SER A 349 5.71 -12.00 -5.26
CA SER A 349 4.71 -10.95 -5.48
C SER A 349 5.34 -9.57 -5.31
N GLN A 350 6.11 -9.35 -4.24
CA GLN A 350 6.76 -8.06 -4.00
C GLN A 350 7.74 -7.70 -5.12
N VAL A 351 8.49 -8.67 -5.66
CA VAL A 351 9.36 -8.45 -6.82
C VAL A 351 8.56 -7.95 -8.03
N VAL A 352 7.40 -8.56 -8.31
CA VAL A 352 6.50 -8.13 -9.41
C VAL A 352 5.95 -6.72 -9.15
N LEU A 353 5.58 -6.38 -7.92
CA LEU A 353 5.14 -5.03 -7.54
C LEU A 353 6.23 -4.01 -7.81
N SER A 354 7.44 -4.34 -7.38
CA SER A 354 8.68 -3.59 -7.56
C SER A 354 8.91 -3.17 -9.02
N PHE A 355 8.71 -4.09 -9.98
CA PHE A 355 8.78 -3.77 -11.40
C PHE A 355 7.79 -2.67 -11.84
N GLY A 356 6.63 -2.56 -11.19
CA GLY A 356 5.59 -1.60 -11.55
C GLY A 356 5.81 -0.18 -11.05
N ILE A 357 6.65 -0.01 -10.03
CA ILE A 357 6.80 1.27 -9.34
C ILE A 357 7.36 2.37 -10.26
N PRO A 358 8.42 2.14 -11.06
CA PRO A 358 8.92 3.15 -12.00
C PRO A 358 7.87 3.58 -13.01
N PHE A 359 7.04 2.63 -13.48
CA PHE A 359 6.00 2.91 -14.47
C PHE A 359 4.89 3.79 -13.90
N ALA A 360 4.60 3.74 -12.60
CA ALA A 360 3.67 4.67 -11.96
C ALA A 360 4.32 6.02 -11.61
N LEU A 361 5.53 5.99 -11.02
CA LEU A 361 6.21 7.18 -10.52
C LEU A 361 6.68 8.13 -11.62
N ILE A 362 7.31 7.60 -12.67
CA ILE A 362 7.91 8.44 -13.72
C ILE A 362 6.84 9.29 -14.43
N PRO A 363 5.71 8.72 -14.89
CA PRO A 363 4.64 9.53 -15.46
C PRO A 363 4.02 10.48 -14.45
N LEU A 364 3.86 10.08 -13.19
CA LEU A 364 3.31 10.95 -12.16
C LEU A 364 4.15 12.21 -11.97
N VAL A 365 5.46 12.07 -11.79
CA VAL A 365 6.37 13.20 -11.61
C VAL A 365 6.39 14.06 -12.88
N ARG A 366 6.42 13.43 -14.07
CA ARG A 366 6.41 14.16 -15.34
C ARG A 366 5.12 14.98 -15.55
N LEU A 367 3.95 14.40 -15.26
CA LEU A 367 2.66 15.06 -15.44
C LEU A 367 2.45 16.19 -14.41
N THR A 368 2.88 15.97 -13.17
CA THR A 368 2.77 16.99 -12.10
C THR A 368 3.77 18.15 -12.23
N SER A 369 4.80 17.99 -13.08
CA SER A 369 5.74 19.06 -13.46
C SER A 369 5.40 19.74 -14.79
N ASP A 370 4.37 19.28 -15.51
CA ASP A 370 3.98 19.84 -16.79
C ASP A 370 3.07 21.07 -16.61
N ARG A 371 3.58 22.26 -16.97
CA ARG A 371 2.84 23.52 -16.89
C ARG A 371 1.61 23.58 -17.77
N THR A 372 1.59 22.83 -18.87
CA THR A 372 0.43 22.77 -19.76
C THR A 372 -0.75 22.05 -19.11
N LEU A 373 -0.46 21.11 -18.20
CA LEU A 373 -1.46 20.29 -17.53
C LEU A 373 -1.84 20.86 -16.17
N MET A 374 -0.86 21.34 -15.40
CA MET A 374 -1.05 21.79 -14.02
C MET A 374 -1.36 23.28 -13.90
N GLY A 375 -1.03 24.08 -14.93
CA GLY A 375 -1.12 25.54 -14.88
C GLY A 375 -0.29 26.11 -13.72
N ASP A 376 -0.90 27.01 -12.95
CA ASP A 376 -0.28 27.68 -11.82
C ASP A 376 0.03 26.75 -10.63
N ASP A 377 -0.58 25.56 -10.58
CA ASP A 377 -0.32 24.57 -9.52
C ASP A 377 0.76 23.57 -9.92
N THR A 378 1.63 23.91 -10.87
CA THR A 378 2.80 23.07 -11.20
C THR A 378 3.68 22.84 -9.96
N ASN A 379 4.32 21.68 -9.87
CA ASN A 379 5.24 21.40 -8.77
C ASN A 379 6.37 22.43 -8.64
N HIS A 380 6.72 22.77 -7.40
CA HIS A 380 7.93 23.54 -7.12
C HIS A 380 9.17 22.75 -7.59
N ARG A 381 10.24 23.46 -7.96
CA ARG A 381 11.48 22.84 -8.47
C ARG A 381 12.06 21.80 -7.49
N VAL A 382 11.98 22.10 -6.19
CA VAL A 382 12.43 21.19 -5.11
C VAL A 382 11.59 19.91 -5.09
N THR A 383 10.26 20.01 -5.14
CA THR A 383 9.37 18.84 -5.16
C THR A 383 9.57 17.99 -6.40
N THR A 384 9.82 18.63 -7.55
CA THR A 384 10.14 17.93 -8.80
C THR A 384 11.48 17.19 -8.71
N ALA A 385 12.52 17.85 -8.18
CA ALA A 385 13.83 17.23 -7.98
C ALA A 385 13.77 16.05 -7.00
N LEU A 386 13.04 16.20 -5.89
CA LEU A 386 12.78 15.11 -4.95
C LEU A 386 12.00 13.97 -5.61
N GLY A 387 10.94 14.26 -6.36
CA GLY A 387 10.16 13.24 -7.08
C GLY A 387 11.01 12.44 -8.08
N TRP A 388 11.87 13.11 -8.84
CA TRP A 388 12.82 12.43 -9.74
C TRP A 388 13.90 11.66 -8.98
N GLY A 389 14.40 12.19 -7.86
CA GLY A 389 15.32 11.48 -6.99
C GLY A 389 14.73 10.19 -6.44
N ILE A 390 13.50 10.24 -5.94
CA ILE A 390 12.72 9.08 -5.46
C ILE A 390 12.53 8.07 -6.59
N ALA A 391 12.07 8.53 -7.77
CA ALA A 391 11.90 7.66 -8.92
C ALA A 391 13.22 7.01 -9.34
N GLY A 392 14.34 7.75 -9.29
CA GLY A 392 15.68 7.24 -9.60
C GLY A 392 16.16 6.20 -8.60
N VAL A 393 16.08 6.48 -7.30
CA VAL A 393 16.47 5.56 -6.22
C VAL A 393 15.65 4.28 -6.28
N ILE A 394 14.32 4.39 -6.41
CA ILE A 394 13.45 3.22 -6.50
C ILE A 394 13.71 2.44 -7.78
N SER A 395 13.91 3.11 -8.92
CA SER A 395 14.24 2.40 -10.17
C SER A 395 15.58 1.68 -10.07
N LEU A 396 16.60 2.30 -9.47
CA LEU A 396 17.91 1.69 -9.25
C LEU A 396 17.81 0.46 -8.33
N LEU A 397 17.14 0.61 -7.18
CA LEU A 397 16.94 -0.49 -6.24
C LEU A 397 16.16 -1.64 -6.87
N ASN A 398 15.18 -1.35 -7.72
CA ASN A 398 14.48 -2.39 -8.47
C ASN A 398 15.41 -3.12 -9.43
N VAL A 399 16.22 -2.40 -10.22
CA VAL A 399 17.20 -3.03 -11.12
C VAL A 399 18.18 -3.90 -10.34
N VAL A 400 18.65 -3.44 -9.19
CA VAL A 400 19.53 -4.21 -8.30
C VAL A 400 18.81 -5.45 -7.74
N LEU A 401 17.58 -5.31 -7.25
CA LEU A 401 16.77 -6.42 -6.75
C LEU A 401 16.57 -7.49 -7.83
N ILE A 402 16.26 -7.07 -9.05
CA ILE A 402 16.07 -7.98 -10.19
C ILE A 402 17.37 -8.69 -10.54
N TYR A 403 18.47 -7.94 -10.58
CA TYR A 403 19.78 -8.51 -10.85
C TYR A 403 20.11 -9.59 -9.81
N LEU A 404 20.04 -9.26 -8.52
CA LEU A 404 20.30 -10.19 -7.42
C LEU A 404 19.34 -11.39 -7.41
N THR A 405 18.05 -11.18 -7.69
CA THR A 405 17.08 -12.28 -7.75
C THR A 405 17.38 -13.24 -8.91
N LEU A 406 17.93 -12.74 -10.02
CA LEU A 406 18.26 -13.55 -11.19
C LEU A 406 19.65 -14.20 -11.10
N THR A 407 20.60 -13.57 -10.42
CA THR A 407 21.97 -14.09 -10.29
C THR A 407 22.16 -15.04 -9.12
N GLY A 408 21.20 -15.08 -8.18
CA GLY A 408 21.44 -15.63 -6.85
C GLY A 408 22.45 -14.78 -6.10
#